data_AF-A0A3R7VB42-F1
#
_entry.id   AF-A0A3R7VB42-F1
#
_cell.length_a   1.000
_cell.length_b   1.000
_cell.length_c   1.000
_cell.angle_alpha   90.00
_cell.angle_beta   90.00
_cell.angle_gamma   90.00
#
_symmetry.space_group_name_H-M   'P 1'
#
loop_
_entity.id
_entity.type
_entity.pdbx_description
1 polymer ?
#
loop_
_entity_poly.entity_id
_entity_poly.type
_entity_poly.pdbx_seq_one_letter_code
_entity_poly.pdbx_strand_id
1 'polypeptide(L)'
;MNNFFIILVNPQLGQNIGSVARAMKNFNFTNLRIVNPRDGWPNPDSISTSAGADDVLKKTKIFSSVSEASKDLNYLFASSARRRDLNVKSLDLINTITFLNRNKFSNKNFKFGILFGCESSGLSNEDLINANQLIYIPSNASFSSLNLSHAVTIICWEFFKYFCQNRKNNNFIESEIERPLLKDMDYFYESLAQNLENSGFFHSNFAKNSIMKNIKVLFNRSDLSSQEIKTLNGVIKSLYDYNNRA
;
A
#
# COMPACT_ATOMS: atom_id res chain seq x y z
N MET A 1 4.29 -11.62 13.27
CA MET A 1 3.12 -10.83 12.86
C MET A 1 3.07 -10.88 11.34
N ASN A 2 2.20 -11.72 10.78
CA ASN A 2 2.41 -12.25 9.43
C ASN A 2 1.58 -11.53 8.35
N ASN A 3 0.78 -10.54 8.73
CA ASN A 3 -0.14 -9.81 7.85
C ASN A 3 0.35 -8.41 7.47
N PHE A 4 1.47 -7.93 8.02
CA PHE A 4 2.09 -6.65 7.64
C PHE A 4 3.23 -6.85 6.64
N PHE A 5 3.27 -6.03 5.59
CA PHE A 5 4.24 -6.12 4.49
C PHE A 5 4.97 -4.78 4.28
N ILE A 6 6.30 -4.83 4.18
CA ILE A 6 7.10 -3.69 3.71
C ILE A 6 7.36 -3.90 2.22
N ILE A 7 7.09 -2.89 1.41
CA ILE A 7 7.28 -2.94 -0.04
C ILE A 7 8.22 -1.82 -0.45
N LEU A 8 9.39 -2.17 -1.01
CA LEU A 8 10.36 -1.22 -1.55
C LEU A 8 10.14 -1.07 -3.05
N VAL A 9 9.93 0.15 -3.53
CA VAL A 9 9.68 0.46 -4.94
C VAL A 9 10.91 1.11 -5.54
N ASN A 10 11.49 0.46 -6.56
CA ASN A 10 12.71 0.90 -7.24
C ASN A 10 13.89 1.20 -6.29
N PRO A 11 14.23 0.33 -5.30
CA PRO A 11 15.38 0.58 -4.45
C PRO A 11 16.67 0.58 -5.27
N GLN A 12 17.56 1.53 -4.98
CA GLN A 12 18.80 1.70 -5.74
C GLN A 12 19.95 0.88 -5.17
N LEU A 13 20.10 0.82 -3.85
CA LEU A 13 21.28 0.26 -3.20
C LEU A 13 20.96 -1.02 -2.43
N GLY A 14 21.69 -2.10 -2.71
CA GLY A 14 21.61 -3.36 -1.96
C GLY A 14 21.82 -3.14 -0.45
N GLN A 15 22.75 -2.26 -0.10
CA GLN A 15 23.06 -1.88 1.28
C GLN A 15 21.83 -1.31 2.03
N ASN A 16 20.99 -0.54 1.34
CA ASN A 16 19.75 -0.02 1.93
C ASN A 16 18.72 -1.13 2.13
N ILE A 17 18.62 -2.07 1.18
CA ILE A 17 17.72 -3.23 1.31
C ILE A 17 18.13 -4.08 2.53
N GLY A 18 19.43 -4.34 2.71
CA GLY A 18 19.94 -5.04 3.89
C GLY A 18 19.64 -4.30 5.20
N SER A 19 19.88 -2.99 5.23
CA SER A 19 19.59 -2.14 6.39
C SER A 19 18.08 -2.11 6.72
N VAL A 20 17.22 -2.13 5.69
CA VAL A 20 15.76 -2.26 5.84
C VAL A 20 15.39 -3.61 6.44
N ALA A 21 15.96 -4.71 5.92
CA ALA A 21 15.71 -6.04 6.47
C ALA A 21 16.11 -6.15 7.95
N ARG A 22 17.25 -5.54 8.32
CA ARG A 22 17.69 -5.42 9.71
C ARG A 22 16.69 -4.64 10.56
N ALA A 23 16.26 -3.46 10.09
CA ALA A 23 15.26 -2.65 10.77
C ALA A 23 13.94 -3.40 11.00
N MET A 24 13.46 -4.11 9.98
CA MET A 24 12.25 -4.94 10.08
C MET A 24 12.41 -6.04 11.14
N LYS A 25 13.55 -6.75 11.12
CA LYS A 25 13.82 -7.86 12.02
C LYS A 25 13.93 -7.41 13.48
N ASN A 26 14.48 -6.23 13.75
CA ASN A 26 14.50 -5.64 15.10
C ASN A 26 13.11 -5.52 15.74
N PHE A 27 12.05 -5.45 14.93
CA PHE A 27 10.67 -5.30 15.36
C PHE A 27 9.78 -6.48 14.94
N ASN A 28 10.36 -7.66 14.71
CA ASN A 28 9.68 -8.91 14.38
C ASN A 28 8.84 -8.89 13.09
N PHE A 29 9.19 -8.02 12.13
CA PHE A 29 8.62 -8.02 10.78
C PHE A 29 9.56 -8.74 9.81
N THR A 30 8.99 -9.58 8.94
CA THR A 30 9.78 -10.46 8.05
C THR A 30 9.27 -10.51 6.61
N ASN A 31 8.14 -9.86 6.33
CA ASN A 31 7.53 -9.86 5.01
C ASN A 31 8.03 -8.67 4.18
N LEU A 32 9.16 -8.84 3.50
CA LEU A 32 9.71 -7.85 2.57
C LEU A 32 9.31 -8.20 1.13
N ARG A 33 8.86 -7.19 0.38
CA ARG A 33 8.62 -7.26 -1.06
C ARG A 33 9.41 -6.15 -1.74
N ILE A 34 9.88 -6.41 -2.95
CA ILE A 34 10.61 -5.42 -3.74
C ILE A 34 10.02 -5.36 -5.14
N VAL A 35 9.78 -4.15 -5.62
CA VAL A 35 9.35 -3.86 -6.98
C VAL A 35 10.54 -3.30 -7.73
N ASN A 36 10.92 -3.94 -8.83
CA ASN A 36 11.97 -3.48 -9.77
C ASN A 36 13.26 -2.99 -9.08
N PRO A 37 14.01 -3.86 -8.36
CA PRO A 37 15.29 -3.47 -7.78
C PRO A 37 16.27 -3.05 -8.89
N ARG A 38 16.84 -1.85 -8.81
CA ARG A 38 17.70 -1.29 -9.87
C ARG A 38 18.92 -2.18 -10.14
N ASP A 39 19.57 -2.62 -9.08
CA ASP A 39 20.81 -3.41 -9.14
C ASP A 39 20.52 -4.93 -9.08
N GLY A 40 19.27 -5.34 -9.36
CA GLY A 40 18.84 -6.73 -9.38
C GLY A 40 18.67 -7.39 -8.00
N TRP A 41 18.24 -8.65 -8.01
CA TRP A 41 18.05 -9.47 -6.80
C TRP A 41 18.27 -10.96 -7.10
N PRO A 42 18.92 -11.74 -6.21
CA PRO A 42 19.51 -11.33 -4.93
C PRO A 42 20.74 -10.43 -5.11
N ASN A 43 21.00 -9.56 -4.13
CA ASN A 43 22.12 -8.62 -4.16
C ASN A 43 23.09 -8.90 -2.97
N PRO A 44 24.37 -9.26 -3.20
CA PRO A 44 25.34 -9.54 -2.14
C PRO A 44 25.55 -8.39 -1.15
N ASP A 45 25.46 -7.14 -1.61
CA ASP A 45 25.63 -5.96 -0.75
C ASP A 45 24.51 -5.82 0.29
N SER A 46 23.36 -6.46 0.07
CA SER A 46 22.30 -6.50 1.06
C SER A 46 22.62 -7.42 2.24
N ILE A 47 23.46 -8.45 2.03
CA ILE A 47 23.81 -9.41 3.06
C ILE A 47 24.68 -8.72 4.13
N SER A 48 25.70 -7.98 3.70
CA SER A 48 26.67 -7.33 4.59
C SER A 48 26.02 -6.33 5.55
N THR A 49 25.01 -5.59 5.10
CA THR A 49 24.31 -4.59 5.93
C THR A 49 23.10 -5.15 6.69
N SER A 50 22.67 -6.38 6.39
CA SER A 50 21.55 -7.03 7.08
C SER A 50 21.85 -7.45 8.51
N ALA A 51 23.14 -7.60 8.86
CA ALA A 51 23.61 -7.95 10.20
C ALA A 51 22.84 -9.12 10.84
N GLY A 52 22.70 -10.23 10.10
CA GLY A 52 22.01 -11.44 10.58
C GLY A 52 20.51 -11.46 10.28
N ALA A 53 19.97 -10.52 9.50
CA ALA A 53 18.60 -10.55 8.99
C ALA A 53 18.44 -11.34 7.67
N ASP A 54 19.32 -12.32 7.44
CA ASP A 54 19.35 -13.15 6.23
C ASP A 54 18.04 -13.87 5.96
N ASP A 55 17.29 -14.23 7.00
CA ASP A 55 16.00 -14.90 6.86
C ASP A 55 14.92 -13.99 6.26
N VAL A 56 15.00 -12.67 6.48
CA VAL A 56 14.12 -11.68 5.82
C VAL A 56 14.49 -11.56 4.35
N LEU A 57 15.79 -11.46 4.04
CA LEU A 57 16.28 -11.40 2.65
C LEU A 57 15.90 -12.68 1.88
N LYS A 58 16.09 -13.86 2.46
CA LYS A 58 15.73 -15.16 1.85
C LYS A 58 14.24 -15.32 1.56
N LYS A 59 13.37 -14.69 2.37
CA LYS A 59 11.91 -14.69 2.18
C LYS A 59 11.41 -13.58 1.25
N THR A 60 12.29 -12.68 0.83
CA THR A 60 11.93 -11.51 0.02
C THR A 60 11.42 -11.94 -1.35
N LYS A 61 10.30 -11.34 -1.76
CA LYS A 61 9.70 -11.58 -3.09
C LYS A 61 9.88 -10.38 -3.99
N ILE A 62 10.19 -10.65 -5.25
CA ILE A 62 10.39 -9.63 -6.30
C ILE A 62 9.17 -9.58 -7.20
N PHE A 63 8.78 -8.37 -7.59
CA PHE A 63 7.62 -8.09 -8.43
C PHE A 63 7.98 -7.06 -9.50
N SER A 64 7.21 -7.04 -10.60
CA SER A 64 7.41 -6.11 -11.70
C SER A 64 6.66 -4.78 -11.52
N SER A 65 5.65 -4.76 -10.64
CA SER A 65 4.83 -3.57 -10.38
C SER A 65 4.29 -3.52 -8.96
N VAL A 66 3.85 -2.32 -8.54
CA VAL A 66 3.16 -2.11 -7.26
C VAL A 66 1.84 -2.88 -7.19
N SER A 67 1.08 -2.97 -8.28
CA SER A 67 -0.16 -3.76 -8.31
C SER A 67 0.13 -5.24 -8.03
N GLU A 68 1.11 -5.84 -8.70
CA GLU A 68 1.49 -7.24 -8.44
C GLU A 68 1.98 -7.45 -6.99
N ALA A 69 2.80 -6.53 -6.49
CA ALA A 69 3.34 -6.58 -5.13
C ALA A 69 2.30 -6.31 -4.05
N SER A 70 1.10 -5.86 -4.38
CA SER A 70 0.05 -5.52 -3.40
C SER A 70 -1.27 -6.27 -3.61
N LYS A 71 -1.41 -7.06 -4.69
CA LYS A 71 -2.66 -7.72 -5.10
C LYS A 71 -3.37 -8.57 -4.03
N ASP A 72 -2.61 -9.17 -3.12
CA ASP A 72 -3.14 -10.01 -2.02
C ASP A 72 -3.29 -9.26 -0.69
N LEU A 73 -3.11 -7.94 -0.69
CA LEU A 73 -3.35 -7.08 0.47
C LEU A 73 -4.78 -6.52 0.41
N ASN A 74 -5.31 -6.14 1.57
CA ASN A 74 -6.59 -5.47 1.73
C ASN A 74 -6.42 -3.95 1.94
N TYR A 75 -5.22 -3.51 2.33
CA TYR A 75 -4.94 -2.10 2.60
C TYR A 75 -3.49 -1.74 2.33
N LEU A 76 -3.29 -0.62 1.65
CA LEU A 76 -1.97 -0.14 1.27
C LEU A 76 -1.75 1.28 1.77
N PHE A 77 -0.71 1.43 2.58
CA PHE A 77 -0.15 2.73 2.90
C PHE A 77 0.93 3.10 1.89
N ALA A 78 1.16 4.39 1.69
CA ALA A 78 2.33 4.88 0.97
C ALA A 78 3.07 5.94 1.77
N SER A 79 4.38 5.79 1.92
CA SER A 79 5.21 6.78 2.61
C SER A 79 5.47 7.99 1.72
N SER A 80 5.42 9.18 2.31
CA SER A 80 5.77 10.43 1.65
C SER A 80 6.49 11.37 2.61
N ALA A 81 7.49 12.10 2.11
CA ALA A 81 8.17 13.14 2.89
C ALA A 81 7.34 14.44 3.00
N ARG A 82 6.32 14.61 2.15
CA ARG A 82 5.53 15.86 2.06
C ARG A 82 4.06 15.56 1.79
N ARG A 83 3.19 16.51 2.15
CA ARG A 83 1.80 16.50 1.64
C ARG A 83 1.83 16.72 0.12
N ARG A 84 1.14 15.85 -0.60
CA ARG A 84 0.98 15.91 -2.06
C ARG A 84 -0.48 16.22 -2.37
N ASP A 85 -0.72 17.01 -3.41
CA ASP A 85 -2.06 17.38 -3.86
C ASP A 85 -2.65 16.30 -4.78
N LEU A 86 -2.92 15.12 -4.22
CA LEU A 86 -3.44 13.96 -4.95
C LEU A 86 -4.85 13.55 -4.50
N ASN A 87 -5.50 14.32 -3.63
CA ASN A 87 -6.78 14.00 -2.98
C ASN A 87 -6.83 12.63 -2.24
N VAL A 88 -5.70 11.93 -2.13
CA VAL A 88 -5.53 10.72 -1.33
C VAL A 88 -5.57 11.11 0.15
N LYS A 89 -6.24 10.31 0.97
CA LYS A 89 -6.25 10.50 2.43
C LYS A 89 -4.81 10.54 2.93
N SER A 90 -4.40 11.62 3.58
CA SER A 90 -3.04 11.80 4.06
C SER A 90 -3.03 12.15 5.55
N LEU A 91 -2.29 11.38 6.34
CA LEU A 91 -2.12 11.61 7.77
C LEU A 91 -0.64 11.52 8.14
N ASP A 92 -0.21 12.22 9.18
CA ASP A 92 1.08 11.92 9.78
C ASP A 92 1.05 10.54 10.46
N LEU A 93 2.24 10.01 10.76
CA LEU A 93 2.39 8.73 11.42
C LEU A 93 1.66 8.64 12.76
N ILE A 94 1.66 9.71 13.57
CA ILE A 94 1.04 9.72 14.91
C ILE A 94 -0.48 9.56 14.79
N ASN A 95 -1.09 10.40 13.96
CA ASN A 95 -2.52 10.37 13.67
C ASN A 95 -2.91 9.07 12.96
N THR A 96 -2.07 8.56 12.06
CA THR A 96 -2.30 7.25 11.43
C THR A 96 -2.47 6.19 12.50
N ILE A 97 -1.48 6.01 13.38
CA ILE A 97 -1.49 4.98 14.43
C ILE A 97 -2.67 5.17 15.39
N THR A 98 -2.97 6.43 15.75
CA THR A 98 -4.08 6.78 16.66
C THR A 98 -5.44 6.34 16.10
N PHE A 99 -5.67 6.52 14.80
CA PHE A 99 -6.95 6.20 14.15
C PHE A 99 -6.99 4.82 13.47
N LEU A 100 -5.95 3.99 13.62
CA LEU A 100 -5.98 2.61 13.09
C LEU A 100 -7.08 1.80 13.79
N ASN A 101 -7.97 1.20 12.99
CA ASN A 101 -8.95 0.25 13.51
C ASN A 101 -8.22 -1.03 13.96
N ARG A 102 -8.09 -1.19 15.28
CA ARG A 102 -7.30 -2.28 15.88
C ARG A 102 -7.80 -3.66 15.51
N ASN A 103 -9.12 -3.87 15.52
CA ASN A 103 -9.74 -5.16 15.21
C ASN A 103 -9.36 -5.58 13.78
N LYS A 104 -9.48 -4.63 12.84
CA LYS A 104 -9.12 -4.83 11.43
C LYS A 104 -7.64 -5.17 11.26
N PHE A 105 -6.72 -4.31 11.73
CA PHE A 105 -5.28 -4.46 11.47
C PHE A 105 -4.60 -5.58 12.28
N SER A 106 -5.21 -6.02 13.39
CA SER A 106 -4.73 -7.17 14.17
C SER A 106 -5.24 -8.51 13.64
N ASN A 107 -6.27 -8.53 12.79
CA ASN A 107 -6.79 -9.74 12.18
C ASN A 107 -5.76 -10.32 11.19
N LYS A 108 -5.39 -11.59 11.40
CA LYS A 108 -4.40 -12.29 10.56
C LYS A 108 -4.82 -12.44 9.10
N ASN A 109 -6.13 -12.45 8.82
CA ASN A 109 -6.68 -12.54 7.47
C ASN A 109 -6.67 -11.19 6.75
N PHE A 110 -6.58 -10.09 7.50
CA PHE A 110 -6.48 -8.75 6.94
C PHE A 110 -5.03 -8.39 6.70
N LYS A 111 -4.58 -8.52 5.45
CA LYS A 111 -3.22 -8.21 5.03
C LYS A 111 -3.09 -6.74 4.66
N PHE A 112 -2.02 -6.10 5.09
CA PHE A 112 -1.77 -4.70 4.76
C PHE A 112 -0.28 -4.46 4.53
N GLY A 113 0.03 -3.41 3.79
CA GLY A 113 1.42 -3.08 3.49
C GLY A 113 1.68 -1.59 3.46
N ILE A 114 2.96 -1.22 3.42
CA ILE A 114 3.40 0.15 3.22
C ILE A 114 4.45 0.20 2.11
N LEU A 115 4.23 1.12 1.16
CA LEU A 115 5.17 1.43 0.10
C LEU A 115 6.24 2.40 0.61
N PHE A 116 7.48 2.11 0.27
CA PHE A 116 8.61 3.04 0.34
C PHE A 116 9.22 3.20 -1.03
N GLY A 117 9.47 4.45 -1.41
CA GLY A 117 10.00 4.77 -2.71
C GLY A 117 11.52 4.76 -2.77
N CYS A 118 12.00 5.04 -3.97
CA CYS A 118 13.41 5.19 -4.30
C CYS A 118 14.07 6.29 -3.46
N GLU A 119 15.33 6.10 -3.09
CA GLU A 119 16.08 7.01 -2.21
C GLU A 119 16.22 8.44 -2.77
N SER A 120 16.36 8.56 -4.10
CA SER A 120 16.55 9.86 -4.75
C SER A 120 15.25 10.59 -5.08
N SER A 121 14.17 9.86 -5.36
CA SER A 121 12.94 10.43 -5.95
C SER A 121 11.66 10.14 -5.15
N GLY A 122 11.71 9.25 -4.16
CA GLY A 122 10.53 8.75 -3.47
C GLY A 122 9.61 7.93 -4.38
N LEU A 123 8.33 7.86 -4.01
CA LEU A 123 7.28 7.21 -4.78
C LEU A 123 6.77 8.13 -5.90
N SER A 124 6.45 7.55 -7.06
CA SER A 124 5.79 8.28 -8.14
C SER A 124 4.33 8.59 -7.78
N ASN A 125 3.73 9.56 -8.48
CA ASN A 125 2.29 9.83 -8.30
C ASN A 125 1.43 8.60 -8.62
N GLU A 126 1.88 7.74 -9.54
CA GLU A 126 1.18 6.51 -9.90
C GLU A 126 1.20 5.50 -8.75
N ASP A 127 2.34 5.36 -8.06
CA ASP A 127 2.44 4.54 -6.86
C ASP A 127 1.55 5.06 -5.74
N LEU A 128 1.52 6.39 -5.53
CA LEU A 128 0.74 7.04 -4.47
C LEU A 128 -0.78 6.86 -4.66
N ILE A 129 -1.27 6.91 -5.90
CA ILE A 129 -2.71 6.76 -6.19
C ILE A 129 -3.21 5.33 -5.93
N ASN A 130 -2.32 4.33 -5.95
CA ASN A 130 -2.67 2.96 -5.59
C ASN A 130 -2.90 2.77 -4.08
N ALA A 131 -2.46 3.70 -3.24
CA ALA A 131 -2.60 3.60 -1.80
C ALA A 131 -3.99 4.03 -1.30
N ASN A 132 -4.43 3.40 -0.21
CA ASN A 132 -5.61 3.82 0.54
C ASN A 132 -5.32 5.05 1.41
N GLN A 133 -4.09 5.19 1.89
CA GLN A 133 -3.68 6.30 2.73
C GLN A 133 -2.19 6.62 2.59
N LEU A 134 -1.86 7.91 2.51
CA LEU A 134 -0.49 8.40 2.60
C LEU A 134 -0.12 8.59 4.07
N ILE A 135 1.10 8.16 4.41
CA ILE A 135 1.71 8.36 5.72
C ILE A 135 2.95 9.23 5.53
N TYR A 136 3.06 10.30 6.31
CA TYR A 136 4.31 11.05 6.42
C TYR A 136 4.86 11.02 7.84
N ILE A 137 6.18 10.95 7.97
CA ILE A 137 6.87 11.01 9.25
C ILE A 137 7.12 12.50 9.56
N PRO A 138 6.58 13.05 10.65
CA PRO A 138 6.89 14.40 11.08
C PRO A 138 8.41 14.58 11.22
N SER A 139 8.95 15.56 10.51
CA SER A 139 10.39 15.85 10.46
C SER A 139 10.60 17.35 10.27
N ASN A 140 11.85 17.79 10.33
CA ASN A 140 12.19 19.20 10.09
C ASN A 140 11.72 19.62 8.70
N ALA A 141 10.90 20.68 8.62
CA ALA A 141 10.36 21.19 7.36
C ALA A 141 11.48 21.56 6.36
N SER A 142 12.61 22.05 6.85
CA SER A 142 13.79 22.41 6.03
C SER A 142 14.64 21.22 5.61
N PHE A 143 14.46 20.04 6.23
CA PHE A 143 15.23 18.83 5.95
C PHE A 143 14.42 17.57 6.27
N SER A 144 13.43 17.29 5.42
CA SER A 144 12.42 16.23 5.63
C SER A 144 12.72 14.90 4.94
N SER A 145 13.81 14.83 4.18
CA SER A 145 14.20 13.60 3.48
C SER A 145 14.96 12.67 4.42
N LEU A 146 14.29 11.62 4.89
CA LEU A 146 14.91 10.59 5.71
C LEU A 146 15.57 9.53 4.80
N ASN A 147 16.69 8.97 5.25
CA ASN A 147 17.21 7.75 4.66
C ASN A 147 16.14 6.64 4.71
N LEU A 148 16.08 5.81 3.66
CA LEU A 148 15.11 4.74 3.52
C LEU A 148 15.03 3.83 4.75
N SER A 149 16.18 3.35 5.23
CA SER A 149 16.21 2.45 6.39
C SER A 149 15.78 3.13 7.69
N HIS A 150 16.06 4.43 7.85
CA HIS A 150 15.59 5.21 9.00
C HIS A 150 14.07 5.39 8.97
N ALA A 151 13.51 5.72 7.81
CA ALA A 151 12.06 5.84 7.64
C ALA A 151 11.35 4.50 7.96
N VAL A 152 11.89 3.39 7.44
CA VAL A 152 11.38 2.05 7.77
C VAL A 152 11.51 1.75 9.26
N THR A 153 12.63 2.09 9.89
CA THR A 153 12.85 1.87 11.34
C THR A 153 11.78 2.55 12.18
N ILE A 154 11.48 3.83 11.91
CA ILE A 154 10.46 4.60 12.65
C ILE A 154 9.07 3.97 12.45
N ILE A 155 8.73 3.62 11.21
CA ILE A 155 7.45 2.97 10.88
C ILE A 155 7.33 1.64 11.61
N CYS A 156 8.34 0.77 11.50
CA CYS A 156 8.33 -0.52 12.18
C CYS A 156 8.22 -0.36 13.69
N TRP A 157 8.93 0.60 14.30
CA TRP A 157 8.81 0.85 15.73
C TRP A 157 7.38 1.23 16.15
N GLU A 158 6.74 2.18 15.46
CA GLU A 158 5.40 2.63 15.81
C GLU A 158 4.35 1.52 15.63
N PHE A 159 4.42 0.75 14.53
CA PHE A 159 3.54 -0.40 14.36
C PHE A 159 3.80 -1.48 15.41
N PHE A 160 5.07 -1.81 15.71
CA PHE A 160 5.40 -2.78 16.75
C PHE A 160 4.87 -2.36 18.13
N LYS A 161 5.05 -1.10 18.51
CA LYS A 161 4.50 -0.52 19.73
C LYS A 161 2.98 -0.63 19.76
N TYR A 162 2.29 -0.22 18.68
CA TYR A 162 0.84 -0.30 18.56
C TYR A 162 0.30 -1.72 18.81
N PHE A 163 0.97 -2.74 18.26
CA PHE A 163 0.56 -4.13 18.44
C PHE A 163 0.95 -4.72 19.80
N CYS A 164 2.09 -4.31 20.37
CA CYS A 164 2.54 -4.76 21.69
C CYS A 164 1.69 -4.21 22.85
N GLN A 165 1.25 -2.96 22.77
CA GLN A 165 0.64 -2.24 23.90
C GLN A 165 -0.71 -2.80 24.39
N ASN A 166 -1.38 -3.69 23.65
CA ASN A 166 -2.75 -4.11 24.00
C ASN A 166 -2.96 -5.61 23.72
N ARG A 167 -2.24 -6.44 24.47
CA ARG A 167 -2.57 -7.86 24.71
C ARG A 167 -3.70 -8.05 25.74
N LYS A 168 -4.15 -6.97 26.38
CA LYS A 168 -5.24 -6.98 27.34
C LYS A 168 -6.44 -6.28 26.71
N ASN A 169 -7.56 -6.98 26.66
CA ASN A 169 -8.87 -6.61 26.10
C ASN A 169 -8.98 -6.66 24.58
N ASN A 170 -9.97 -7.43 24.11
CA ASN A 170 -10.98 -6.96 23.16
C ASN A 170 -12.13 -7.98 23.07
N ASN A 171 -13.16 -7.78 23.90
CA ASN A 171 -14.49 -8.37 23.72
C ASN A 171 -15.39 -7.35 22.99
N PHE A 172 -15.00 -6.95 21.78
CA PHE A 172 -15.87 -6.19 20.89
C PHE A 172 -16.11 -7.01 19.64
N ILE A 173 -17.28 -7.63 19.56
CA ILE A 173 -17.79 -8.29 18.36
C ILE A 173 -18.41 -7.17 17.50
N GLU A 174 -17.57 -6.36 16.86
CA GLU A 174 -18.04 -5.64 15.68
C GLU A 174 -18.19 -6.66 14.55
N SER A 175 -19.29 -6.59 13.80
CA SER A 175 -19.44 -7.38 12.58
C SER A 175 -18.23 -7.10 11.67
N GLU A 176 -17.40 -8.13 11.42
CA GLU A 176 -16.24 -7.99 10.56
C GLU A 176 -16.71 -7.72 9.13
N ILE A 177 -16.78 -6.45 8.75
CA ILE A 177 -17.03 -6.04 7.37
C ILE A 177 -15.84 -6.52 6.54
N GLU A 178 -16.09 -7.53 5.71
CA GLU A 178 -15.08 -8.11 4.83
C GLU A 178 -14.59 -7.04 3.83
N ARG A 179 -13.26 -6.91 3.72
CA ARG A 179 -12.61 -5.94 2.84
C ARG A 179 -12.14 -6.63 1.56
N PRO A 180 -12.31 -6.00 0.38
CA PRO A 180 -11.83 -6.56 -0.87
C PRO A 180 -10.30 -6.65 -0.84
N LEU A 181 -9.75 -7.57 -1.63
CA LEU A 181 -8.33 -7.55 -1.93
C LEU A 181 -8.07 -6.44 -2.96
N LEU A 182 -6.85 -5.91 -3.00
CA LEU A 182 -6.49 -4.88 -3.97
C LEU A 182 -6.60 -5.37 -5.42
N LYS A 183 -6.43 -6.67 -5.68
CA LYS A 183 -6.72 -7.26 -7.01
C LYS A 183 -8.20 -7.13 -7.40
N ASP A 184 -9.11 -7.22 -6.44
CA ASP A 184 -10.56 -7.17 -6.71
C ASP A 184 -10.96 -5.72 -6.99
N MET A 185 -10.29 -4.77 -6.34
CA MET A 185 -10.38 -3.34 -6.65
C MET A 185 -9.81 -3.02 -8.04
N ASP A 186 -8.64 -3.56 -8.39
CA ASP A 186 -8.04 -3.37 -9.72
C ASP A 186 -8.97 -3.93 -10.82
N TYR A 187 -9.56 -5.13 -10.64
CA TYR A 187 -10.56 -5.68 -11.55
C TYR A 187 -11.81 -4.79 -11.68
N PHE A 188 -12.30 -4.23 -10.56
CA PHE A 188 -13.41 -3.28 -10.58
C PHE A 188 -13.08 -2.03 -11.41
N TYR A 189 -11.87 -1.48 -11.24
CA TYR A 189 -11.44 -0.30 -12.01
C TYR A 189 -11.28 -0.58 -13.50
N GLU A 190 -10.75 -1.75 -13.87
CA GLU A 190 -10.64 -2.19 -15.27
C GLU A 190 -12.02 -2.35 -15.90
N SER A 191 -12.93 -3.03 -15.22
CA SER A 191 -14.32 -3.19 -15.66
C SER A 191 -15.01 -1.85 -15.84
N LEU A 192 -14.89 -0.94 -14.87
CA LEU A 192 -15.47 0.40 -14.94
C LEU A 192 -14.89 1.21 -16.11
N ALA A 193 -13.57 1.18 -16.30
CA ALA A 193 -12.91 1.88 -17.40
C ALA A 193 -13.41 1.38 -18.76
N GLN A 194 -13.52 0.06 -18.94
CA GLN A 194 -14.00 -0.53 -20.19
C GLN A 194 -15.45 -0.12 -20.49
N ASN A 195 -16.32 -0.14 -19.47
CA ASN A 195 -17.72 0.23 -19.65
C ASN A 195 -17.90 1.72 -19.97
N LEU A 196 -17.14 2.61 -19.31
CA LEU A 196 -17.15 4.04 -19.61
C LEU A 196 -16.58 4.37 -21.00
N GLU A 197 -15.59 3.60 -21.45
CA GLU A 197 -15.06 3.71 -22.81
C GLU A 197 -16.10 3.29 -23.85
N ASN A 198 -16.76 2.14 -23.62
CA ASN A 198 -17.83 1.66 -24.51
C ASN A 198 -19.03 2.61 -24.56
N SER A 199 -19.32 3.33 -23.47
CA SER A 199 -20.41 4.32 -23.44
C SER A 199 -20.05 5.67 -24.08
N GLY A 200 -18.81 5.84 -24.57
CA GLY A 200 -18.33 7.10 -25.14
C GLY A 200 -18.10 8.22 -24.10
N PHE A 201 -17.98 7.89 -22.82
CA PHE A 201 -17.80 8.88 -21.75
C PHE A 201 -16.43 9.60 -21.84
N PHE A 202 -15.40 8.90 -22.30
CA PHE A 202 -14.06 9.48 -22.45
C PHE A 202 -13.92 10.17 -23.81
N HIS A 203 -13.77 11.50 -23.80
CA HIS A 203 -13.55 12.29 -25.02
C HIS A 203 -12.07 12.30 -25.49
N SER A 204 -11.14 11.85 -24.64
CA SER A 204 -9.71 11.68 -24.99
C SER A 204 -8.99 10.73 -24.03
N ASN A 205 -7.83 10.19 -24.44
CA ASN A 205 -6.99 9.36 -23.58
C ASN A 205 -6.44 10.12 -22.35
N PHE A 206 -6.17 11.41 -22.49
CA PHE A 206 -5.74 12.25 -21.37
C PHE A 206 -6.86 12.38 -20.33
N ALA A 207 -8.08 12.65 -20.79
CA ALA A 207 -9.26 12.72 -19.92
C ALA A 207 -9.51 11.37 -19.23
N LYS A 208 -9.41 10.25 -19.96
CA LYS A 208 -9.51 8.89 -19.40
C LYS A 208 -8.53 8.69 -18.24
N ASN A 209 -7.25 8.97 -18.45
CA ASN A 209 -6.23 8.78 -17.41
C ASN A 209 -6.48 9.66 -16.18
N SER A 210 -6.84 10.93 -16.37
CA SER A 210 -7.12 11.86 -15.27
C SER A 210 -8.36 11.43 -14.47
N ILE A 211 -9.45 11.10 -15.17
CA ILE A 211 -10.70 10.69 -14.53
C ILE A 211 -10.54 9.37 -13.79
N MET A 212 -9.88 8.37 -14.40
CA MET A 212 -9.64 7.08 -13.75
C MET A 212 -8.75 7.22 -12.52
N LYS A 213 -7.77 8.13 -12.52
CA LYS A 213 -7.00 8.47 -11.31
C LYS A 213 -7.90 9.01 -10.20
N ASN A 214 -8.78 9.95 -10.51
CA ASN A 214 -9.73 10.52 -9.54
C ASN A 214 -10.70 9.47 -8.99
N ILE A 215 -11.23 8.60 -9.86
CA ILE A 215 -12.08 7.46 -9.49
C ILE A 215 -11.34 6.53 -8.53
N LYS A 216 -10.10 6.16 -8.87
CA LYS A 216 -9.27 5.27 -8.03
C LYS A 216 -9.04 5.88 -6.65
N VAL A 217 -8.68 7.16 -6.59
CA VAL A 217 -8.50 7.90 -5.32
C VAL A 217 -9.78 7.92 -4.49
N LEU A 218 -10.93 8.19 -5.13
CA LEU A 218 -12.24 8.20 -4.48
C LEU A 218 -12.54 6.85 -3.82
N PHE A 219 -12.46 5.77 -4.57
CA PHE A 219 -12.81 4.43 -4.07
C PHE A 219 -11.80 3.91 -3.04
N ASN A 220 -10.50 4.18 -3.23
CA ASN A 220 -9.46 3.75 -2.30
C ASN A 220 -9.59 4.39 -0.91
N ARG A 221 -10.09 5.64 -0.81
CA ARG A 221 -10.27 6.33 0.48
C ARG A 221 -11.63 6.09 1.14
N SER A 222 -12.63 5.57 0.41
CA SER A 222 -13.98 5.34 0.90
C SER A 222 -14.11 4.13 1.85
N ASP A 223 -13.06 3.30 1.95
CA ASP A 223 -13.04 2.09 2.78
C ASP A 223 -14.33 1.27 2.54
N LEU A 224 -14.49 0.74 1.31
CA LEU A 224 -15.61 -0.11 0.87
C LEU A 224 -15.41 -1.60 1.19
N SER A 225 -16.50 -2.31 1.43
CA SER A 225 -16.57 -3.73 1.70
C SER A 225 -16.58 -4.57 0.41
N SER A 226 -16.24 -5.86 0.53
CA SER A 226 -16.33 -6.81 -0.58
C SER A 226 -17.75 -6.89 -1.14
N GLN A 227 -18.77 -6.76 -0.29
CA GLN A 227 -20.16 -6.78 -0.72
C GLN A 227 -20.55 -5.53 -1.51
N GLU A 228 -20.10 -4.34 -1.07
CA GLU A 228 -20.36 -3.09 -1.79
C GLU A 228 -19.70 -3.09 -3.18
N ILE A 229 -18.48 -3.61 -3.31
CA ILE A 229 -17.81 -3.76 -4.62
C ILE A 229 -18.57 -4.74 -5.53
N LYS A 230 -19.11 -5.83 -5.00
CA LYS A 230 -19.97 -6.75 -5.77
C LYS A 230 -21.25 -6.06 -6.25
N THR A 231 -21.89 -5.30 -5.37
CA THR A 231 -23.10 -4.51 -5.72
C THR A 231 -22.79 -3.51 -6.83
N LEU A 232 -21.69 -2.74 -6.70
CA LEU A 232 -21.27 -1.76 -7.71
C LEU A 232 -20.96 -2.41 -9.06
N ASN A 233 -20.28 -3.55 -9.08
CA ASN A 233 -20.07 -4.33 -10.30
C ASN A 233 -21.40 -4.77 -10.94
N GLY A 234 -22.38 -5.20 -10.12
CA GLY A 234 -23.72 -5.54 -10.58
C GLY A 234 -24.45 -4.35 -11.22
N VAL A 235 -24.33 -3.16 -10.63
CA VAL A 235 -24.88 -1.91 -11.18
C VAL A 235 -24.26 -1.59 -12.54
N ILE A 236 -22.92 -1.62 -12.65
CA ILE A 236 -22.20 -1.34 -13.91
C ILE A 236 -22.65 -2.32 -15.00
N LYS A 237 -22.70 -3.62 -14.67
CA LYS A 237 -23.14 -4.65 -15.62
C LYS A 237 -24.58 -4.44 -16.08
N SER A 238 -25.49 -4.12 -15.16
CA SER A 238 -26.90 -3.89 -15.50
C SER A 238 -27.08 -2.68 -16.42
N LEU A 239 -26.32 -1.60 -16.21
CA LEU A 239 -26.37 -0.41 -17.07
C LEU A 239 -25.83 -0.70 -18.47
N TYR A 240 -24.75 -1.48 -18.57
CA TYR A 240 -24.20 -1.89 -19.86
C TYR A 240 -25.14 -2.81 -20.63
N ASP A 241 -25.70 -3.83 -19.98
CA ASP A 241 -26.63 -4.78 -20.60
C ASP A 241 -27.92 -4.11 -21.09
N TYR A 242 -28.38 -3.04 -20.40
CA TYR A 242 -29.54 -2.25 -20.84
C TYR A 242 -29.25 -1.51 -22.16
N ASN A 243 -28.10 -0.83 -22.25
CA ASN A 243 -27.73 -0.06 -23.45
C ASN A 243 -27.47 -0.94 -24.69
N ASN A 244 -27.15 -2.23 -24.52
CA ASN A 244 -26.97 -3.15 -25.65
C ASN A 244 -28.27 -3.86 -26.09
N ARG A 245 -29.36 -3.71 -25.33
CA ARG A 245 -30.68 -4.27 -25.67
C ARG A 245 -31.62 -3.25 -26.32
N ALA A 246 -31.32 -1.96 -26.17
CA ALA A 246 -32.02 -0.85 -26.80
C ALA A 246 -31.40 -0.52 -28.15
#